data_AF-A0A962EVV9-F1
#
_entry.id   AF-A0A962EVV9-F1
#
_cell.length_a   1.000
_cell.length_b   1.000
_cell.length_c   1.000
_cell.angle_alpha   90.00
_cell.angle_beta   90.00
_cell.angle_gamma   90.00
#
_symmetry.space_group_name_H-M   'P 1'
#
loop_
_entity.id
_entity.type
_entity.pdbx_description
1 polymer ?
#
loop_
_entity_poly.entity_id
_entity_poly.type
_entity_poly.pdbx_seq_one_letter_code
_entity_poly.pdbx_strand_id
1 'polypeptide(L)'
;MTDTTEHRARYRPRRRRSGNPLPFQVTSRDIDILRAVAQFRFLNSGHITTLIPGSAKNMRARLKLMFEHGLLDRPECQYDTYRPGGGSAEIVYALADKGARLLADSGCVEARAAVCWSQKNRAAGRPFLEHTLAIADFAIRLAVDVRTRSDIELSDGNALLARLPPSTLEMPKPFRFSVPVILNGTRHVIGIEPDYAFSLGFPELRQRANYFVEVDRGTMPVERADLAGSSILRKLVAYRELWRSGLHSSLFSWRNFHVLIVTTEIERAKHMRESALRHLGSTDASLFWFADRSALASAGPLAHTWIDTAGTSRSISYS
;
A
#
# COMPACT_ATOMS: atom_id res chain seq x y z
N MET A 1 23.64 -42.82 34.37
CA MET A 1 23.98 -41.39 34.36
C MET A 1 23.39 -40.80 33.10
N THR A 2 22.41 -39.92 33.26
CA THR A 2 21.62 -39.30 32.20
C THR A 2 22.46 -38.33 31.40
N ASP A 3 22.58 -38.59 30.10
CA ASP A 3 23.20 -37.68 29.13
C ASP A 3 22.18 -36.59 28.77
N THR A 4 22.24 -35.49 29.52
CA THR A 4 21.43 -34.31 29.28
C THR A 4 22.10 -33.50 28.17
N THR A 5 21.87 -33.86 26.91
CA THR A 5 22.19 -32.98 25.78
C THR A 5 21.35 -31.71 25.88
N GLU A 6 21.91 -30.68 26.52
CA GLU A 6 21.40 -29.31 26.45
C GLU A 6 21.34 -28.89 24.98
N HIS A 7 20.11 -28.78 24.46
CA HIS A 7 19.81 -28.16 23.19
C HIS A 7 20.12 -26.65 23.28
N ARG A 8 21.41 -26.27 23.29
CA ARG A 8 21.82 -24.87 23.10
C ARG A 8 21.16 -24.37 21.82
N ALA A 9 20.26 -23.40 21.95
CA ALA A 9 19.54 -22.81 20.83
C ALA A 9 20.58 -22.22 19.85
N ARG A 10 20.87 -22.95 18.76
CA ARG A 10 21.79 -22.49 17.71
C ARG A 10 21.35 -21.09 17.28
N TYR A 11 22.27 -20.14 17.35
CA TYR A 11 22.06 -18.79 16.86
C TYR A 11 21.54 -18.86 15.42
N ARG A 12 20.32 -18.35 15.19
CA ARG A 12 19.72 -18.31 13.86
C ARG A 12 19.90 -16.89 13.31
N PRO A 13 20.65 -16.72 12.20
CA PRO A 13 20.96 -15.40 11.69
C PRO A 13 19.69 -14.61 11.37
N ARG A 14 19.72 -13.31 11.64
CA ARG A 14 18.59 -12.42 11.31
C ARG A 14 18.45 -12.20 9.80
N ARG A 15 19.57 -12.10 9.09
CA ARG A 15 19.62 -11.75 7.65
C ARG A 15 19.55 -12.96 6.72
N ARG A 16 20.25 -14.04 7.08
CA ARG A 16 20.37 -15.25 6.24
C ARG A 16 19.64 -16.44 6.87
N ARG A 17 19.13 -17.34 6.04
CA ARG A 17 18.58 -18.62 6.48
C ARG A 17 19.70 -19.47 7.08
N SER A 18 19.40 -20.27 8.11
CA SER A 18 20.39 -21.09 8.80
C SER A 18 20.77 -22.37 8.04
N GLY A 19 20.06 -22.71 6.96
CA GLY A 19 20.24 -23.94 6.18
C GLY A 19 19.74 -25.21 6.86
N ASN A 20 19.42 -25.15 8.16
CA ASN A 20 18.87 -26.25 8.95
C ASN A 20 17.68 -25.75 9.81
N PRO A 21 16.50 -25.57 9.20
CA PRO A 21 15.32 -25.07 9.89
C PRO A 21 14.73 -26.12 10.85
N LEU A 22 14.09 -25.68 11.95
CA LEU A 22 13.27 -26.60 12.75
C LEU A 22 12.10 -27.14 11.91
N PRO A 23 11.54 -28.31 12.23
CA PRO A 23 10.31 -28.79 11.60
C PRO A 23 9.20 -27.73 11.61
N PHE A 24 8.46 -27.64 10.52
CA PHE A 24 7.41 -26.64 10.31
C PHE A 24 6.30 -27.26 9.49
N GLN A 25 5.08 -27.19 10.00
CA GLN A 25 3.87 -27.54 9.27
C GLN A 25 3.11 -26.25 8.96
N VAL A 26 2.72 -26.07 7.70
CA VAL A 26 1.91 -24.94 7.25
C VAL A 26 0.52 -25.02 7.89
N THR A 27 -0.01 -23.87 8.30
CA THR A 27 -1.36 -23.69 8.85
C THR A 27 -2.14 -22.68 8.01
N SER A 28 -3.46 -22.63 8.19
CA SER A 28 -4.32 -21.60 7.56
C SER A 28 -3.83 -20.18 7.86
N ARG A 29 -3.38 -19.92 9.09
CA ARG A 29 -2.80 -18.62 9.47
C ARG A 29 -1.57 -18.25 8.64
N ASP A 30 -0.73 -19.23 8.29
CA ASP A 30 0.45 -18.95 7.46
C ASP A 30 0.03 -18.58 6.03
N ILE A 31 -1.07 -19.16 5.51
CA ILE A 31 -1.65 -18.75 4.23
C ILE A 31 -2.16 -17.31 4.31
N ASP A 32 -2.83 -16.92 5.40
CA ASP A 32 -3.29 -15.55 5.58
C ASP A 32 -2.13 -14.55 5.65
N ILE A 33 -1.02 -14.92 6.31
CA ILE A 33 0.22 -14.12 6.30
C ILE A 33 0.75 -13.97 4.88
N LEU A 34 0.82 -15.06 4.11
CA LEU A 34 1.31 -15.03 2.74
C LEU A 34 0.42 -14.17 1.84
N ARG A 35 -0.91 -14.27 1.96
CA ARG A 35 -1.88 -13.43 1.23
C ARG A 35 -1.67 -11.95 1.55
N ALA A 36 -1.55 -11.59 2.82
CA ALA A 36 -1.32 -10.21 3.24
C ALA A 36 0.01 -9.66 2.68
N VAL A 37 1.10 -10.42 2.75
CA VAL A 37 2.40 -10.02 2.20
C VAL A 37 2.37 -9.93 0.67
N ALA A 38 1.63 -10.81 0.00
CA ALA A 38 1.44 -10.77 -1.45
C ALA A 38 0.66 -9.52 -1.88
N GLN A 39 -0.39 -9.14 -1.15
CA GLN A 39 -1.18 -7.94 -1.41
C GLN A 39 -0.34 -6.67 -1.30
N PHE A 40 0.46 -6.52 -0.24
CA PHE A 40 1.20 -5.29 0.04
C PHE A 40 2.65 -5.29 -0.42
N ARG A 41 3.14 -6.36 -1.06
CA ARG A 41 4.53 -6.59 -1.49
C ARG A 41 5.57 -6.69 -0.37
N PHE A 42 5.47 -5.86 0.67
CA PHE A 42 6.30 -5.85 1.88
C PHE A 42 5.46 -5.50 3.11
N LEU A 43 5.62 -6.26 4.20
CA LEU A 43 5.04 -5.95 5.50
C LEU A 43 6.09 -6.11 6.60
N ASN A 44 6.06 -5.26 7.62
CA ASN A 44 6.88 -5.47 8.82
C ASN A 44 6.14 -6.39 9.83
N SER A 45 6.83 -6.81 10.89
CA SER A 45 6.23 -7.66 11.92
C SER A 45 5.04 -7.01 12.64
N GLY A 46 5.03 -5.69 12.81
CA GLY A 46 3.93 -4.95 13.44
C GLY A 46 2.67 -5.00 12.58
N HIS A 47 2.79 -4.65 11.30
CA HIS A 47 1.74 -4.74 10.29
C HIS A 47 1.07 -6.13 10.30
N ILE A 48 1.88 -7.20 10.27
CA ILE A 48 1.35 -8.57 10.27
C ILE A 48 0.61 -8.88 11.58
N THR A 49 1.14 -8.44 12.71
CA THR A 49 0.51 -8.65 14.03
C THR A 49 -0.81 -7.87 14.15
N THR A 50 -0.92 -6.70 13.52
CA THR A 50 -2.14 -5.88 13.48
C THR A 50 -3.23 -6.47 12.56
N LEU A 51 -2.82 -7.10 11.46
CA LEU A 51 -3.75 -7.73 10.52
C LEU A 51 -4.23 -9.10 11.01
N ILE A 52 -3.35 -9.88 11.61
CA ILE A 52 -3.60 -11.30 11.88
C ILE A 52 -3.56 -11.55 13.40
N PRO A 53 -4.69 -11.94 14.01
CA PRO A 53 -4.79 -12.13 15.45
C PRO A 53 -3.78 -13.14 16.02
N GLY A 54 -3.18 -12.79 17.14
CA GLY A 54 -2.32 -13.68 17.92
C GLY A 54 -1.29 -12.96 18.78
N SER A 55 -0.60 -13.71 19.64
CA SER A 55 0.50 -13.17 20.45
C SER A 55 1.65 -12.69 19.56
N ALA A 56 2.06 -11.43 19.71
CA ALA A 56 3.18 -10.84 18.96
C ALA A 56 4.50 -11.64 19.11
N LYS A 57 4.73 -12.24 20.28
CA LYS A 57 5.89 -13.11 20.51
C LYS A 57 5.81 -14.37 19.64
N ASN A 58 4.67 -15.05 19.65
CA ASN A 58 4.46 -16.26 18.85
C ASN A 58 4.45 -15.95 17.35
N MET A 59 3.87 -14.82 16.94
CA MET A 59 3.87 -14.35 15.56
C MET A 59 5.30 -14.14 15.05
N ARG A 60 6.16 -13.43 15.81
CA ARG A 60 7.57 -13.24 15.42
C ARG A 60 8.34 -14.55 15.32
N ALA A 61 8.10 -15.49 16.23
CA ALA A 61 8.68 -16.84 16.14
C ALA A 61 8.19 -17.58 14.88
N ARG A 62 6.90 -17.47 14.56
CA ARG A 62 6.29 -18.07 13.37
C ARG A 62 6.85 -17.48 12.07
N LEU A 63 6.92 -16.15 11.96
CA LEU A 63 7.49 -15.45 10.81
C LEU A 63 8.95 -15.82 10.56
N LYS A 64 9.72 -16.05 11.64
CA LYS A 64 11.08 -16.57 11.53
C LYS A 64 11.09 -17.97 10.91
N LEU A 65 10.24 -18.89 11.35
CA LEU A 65 10.15 -20.23 10.74
C LEU A 65 9.73 -20.16 9.27
N MET A 66 8.73 -19.34 8.93
CA MET A 66 8.32 -19.15 7.53
C MET A 66 9.46 -18.61 6.65
N PHE A 67 10.27 -17.70 7.17
CA PHE A 67 11.48 -17.22 6.49
C PHE A 67 12.52 -18.35 6.30
N GLU A 68 12.83 -19.09 7.36
CA GLU A 68 13.79 -20.20 7.33
C GLU A 68 13.39 -21.30 6.33
N HIS A 69 12.08 -21.55 6.19
CA HIS A 69 11.53 -22.51 5.22
C HIS A 69 11.41 -21.96 3.79
N GLY A 70 11.67 -20.67 3.57
CA GLY A 70 11.61 -20.03 2.26
C GLY A 70 10.20 -19.70 1.78
N LEU A 71 9.22 -19.69 2.68
CA LEU A 71 7.86 -19.18 2.41
C LEU A 71 7.85 -17.65 2.39
N LEU A 72 8.61 -17.04 3.30
CA LEU A 72 8.89 -15.61 3.32
C LEU A 72 10.36 -15.33 3.01
N ASP A 73 10.61 -14.12 2.55
CA ASP A 73 11.92 -13.53 2.38
C ASP A 73 12.11 -12.33 3.30
N ARG A 74 13.36 -11.92 3.49
CA ARG A 74 13.72 -10.67 4.18
C ARG A 74 14.57 -9.85 3.22
N PRO A 75 14.02 -8.79 2.60
CA PRO A 75 14.78 -7.96 1.66
C PRO A 75 16.04 -7.39 2.31
N GLU A 76 17.21 -7.54 1.69
CA GLU A 76 18.48 -7.10 2.27
C GLU A 76 18.53 -5.57 2.45
N CYS A 77 17.85 -4.82 1.58
CA CYS A 77 17.84 -3.35 1.60
C CYS A 77 17.26 -2.74 2.88
N GLN A 78 16.57 -3.54 3.71
CA GLN A 78 16.14 -3.11 5.04
C GLN A 78 17.32 -2.91 6.01
N TYR A 79 18.52 -3.40 5.68
CA TYR A 79 19.73 -3.33 6.51
C TYR A 79 20.79 -2.34 5.99
N ASP A 80 20.53 -1.62 4.89
CA ASP A 80 21.51 -0.76 4.19
C ASP A 80 21.96 0.48 4.98
N THR A 81 21.39 0.73 6.17
CA THR A 81 21.82 1.87 7.00
C THR A 81 21.85 1.46 8.46
N TYR A 82 22.99 1.74 9.09
CA TYR A 82 23.14 1.61 10.53
C TYR A 82 22.20 2.60 11.22
N ARG A 83 21.26 2.10 12.01
CA ARG A 83 20.47 2.90 12.93
C ARG A 83 21.04 2.68 14.34
N PRO A 84 21.59 3.71 15.02
CA PRO A 84 21.91 3.62 16.44
C PRO A 84 20.67 3.16 17.21
N GLY A 85 20.79 2.09 18.02
CA GLY A 85 19.65 1.44 18.70
C GLY A 85 18.78 0.52 17.81
N GLY A 86 19.16 0.29 16.55
CA GLY A 86 18.36 -0.41 15.54
C GLY A 86 18.16 -1.93 15.73
N GLY A 87 18.66 -2.52 16.81
CA GLY A 87 18.44 -3.94 17.14
C GLY A 87 16.97 -4.30 17.40
N SER A 88 16.16 -3.31 17.76
CA SER A 88 14.72 -3.43 18.06
C SER A 88 13.80 -3.14 16.87
N ALA A 89 14.34 -2.73 15.71
CA ALA A 89 13.52 -2.42 14.54
C ALA A 89 12.76 -3.66 14.07
N GLU A 90 11.49 -3.46 13.69
CA GLU A 90 10.66 -4.51 13.14
C GLU A 90 11.26 -5.10 11.86
N ILE A 91 11.16 -6.42 11.70
CA ILE A 91 11.69 -7.09 10.49
C ILE A 91 10.68 -6.93 9.37
N VAL A 92 11.18 -6.57 8.19
CA VAL A 92 10.38 -6.52 6.95
C VAL A 92 10.43 -7.87 6.26
N TYR A 93 9.25 -8.35 5.89
CA TYR A 93 9.01 -9.61 5.21
C TYR A 93 8.45 -9.36 3.80
N ALA A 94 8.83 -10.24 2.88
CA ALA A 94 8.36 -10.28 1.50
C ALA A 94 7.95 -11.72 1.15
N LEU A 95 7.18 -11.88 0.07
CA LEU A 95 6.89 -13.20 -0.46
C LEU A 95 8.17 -13.83 -1.02
N ALA A 96 8.43 -15.09 -0.69
CA ALA A 96 9.50 -15.88 -1.30
C ALA A 96 8.92 -16.91 -2.27
N ASP A 97 9.77 -17.51 -3.11
CA ASP A 97 9.34 -18.36 -4.22
C ASP A 97 8.50 -19.57 -3.77
N LYS A 98 8.81 -20.21 -2.63
CA LYS A 98 7.99 -21.32 -2.12
C LYS A 98 6.62 -20.85 -1.60
N GLY A 99 6.59 -19.67 -0.97
CA GLY A 99 5.33 -19.09 -0.49
C GLY A 99 4.42 -18.68 -1.65
N ALA A 100 5.00 -18.15 -2.72
CA ALA A 100 4.28 -17.83 -3.94
C ALA A 100 3.68 -19.08 -4.61
N ARG A 101 4.45 -20.17 -4.71
CA ARG A 101 3.93 -21.46 -5.21
C ARG A 101 2.78 -21.97 -4.35
N LEU A 102 2.95 -21.95 -3.02
CA LEU A 102 1.90 -22.37 -2.09
C LEU A 102 0.59 -21.55 -2.25
N LEU A 103 0.68 -20.25 -2.50
CA LEU A 103 -0.50 -19.42 -2.79
C LEU A 103 -1.16 -19.74 -4.13
N ALA A 104 -0.36 -20.07 -5.16
CA ALA A 104 -0.87 -20.48 -6.46
C ALA A 104 -1.56 -21.85 -6.38
N ASP A 105 -0.92 -22.82 -5.73
CA ASP A 105 -1.43 -24.19 -5.58
C ASP A 105 -2.73 -24.25 -4.76
N SER A 106 -2.91 -23.29 -3.85
CA SER A 106 -4.14 -23.16 -3.05
C SER A 106 -5.27 -22.41 -3.76
N GLY A 107 -5.11 -22.03 -5.03
CA GLY A 107 -6.10 -21.28 -5.80
C GLY A 107 -6.36 -19.86 -5.26
N CYS A 108 -5.51 -19.37 -4.36
CA CYS A 108 -5.71 -18.11 -3.66
C CYS A 108 -5.19 -16.90 -4.43
N VAL A 109 -4.28 -17.13 -5.37
CA VAL A 109 -3.71 -16.13 -6.27
C VAL A 109 -3.60 -16.80 -7.63
N GLU A 110 -4.02 -16.11 -8.69
CA GLU A 110 -3.79 -16.60 -10.05
C GLU A 110 -2.31 -16.84 -10.28
N ALA A 111 -1.98 -17.96 -10.92
CA ALA A 111 -0.60 -18.32 -11.23
C ALA A 111 -0.01 -17.30 -12.22
N ARG A 112 0.53 -16.18 -11.71
CA ARG A 112 1.29 -15.24 -12.53
C ARG A 112 2.54 -15.96 -13.03
N ALA A 113 2.77 -15.89 -14.35
CA ALA A 113 3.92 -16.47 -15.04
C ALA A 113 5.21 -16.39 -14.20
N ALA A 114 6.00 -17.48 -14.17
CA ALA A 114 7.17 -17.72 -13.30
C ALA A 114 7.92 -16.47 -12.77
N VAL A 115 7.34 -15.78 -11.78
CA VAL A 115 7.98 -14.64 -11.12
C VAL A 115 8.94 -15.20 -10.08
N CYS A 116 10.24 -14.99 -10.28
CA CYS A 116 11.22 -15.20 -9.21
C CYS A 116 11.13 -14.04 -8.21
N TRP A 117 10.33 -14.22 -7.17
CA TRP A 117 10.15 -13.26 -6.09
C TRP A 117 11.45 -12.99 -5.35
N SER A 118 12.26 -14.01 -5.11
CA SER A 118 13.56 -13.84 -4.47
C SER A 118 14.52 -12.95 -5.28
N GLN A 119 14.51 -13.02 -6.62
CA GLN A 119 15.27 -12.09 -7.45
C GLN A 119 14.73 -10.66 -7.34
N LYS A 120 13.40 -10.48 -7.41
CA LYS A 120 12.77 -9.15 -7.21
C LYS A 120 13.02 -8.57 -5.82
N ASN A 121 13.11 -9.40 -4.79
CA ASN A 121 13.43 -8.98 -3.42
C ASN A 121 14.88 -8.50 -3.31
N ARG A 122 15.82 -9.19 -3.95
CA ARG A 122 17.24 -8.77 -3.99
C ARG A 122 17.46 -7.48 -4.76
N ALA A 123 16.72 -7.28 -5.86
CA ALA A 123 16.82 -6.08 -6.68
C ALA A 123 16.10 -4.86 -6.07
N ALA A 124 15.28 -5.05 -5.03
CA ALA A 124 14.54 -3.97 -4.40
C ALA A 124 15.49 -3.04 -3.64
N GLY A 125 15.51 -1.76 -4.01
CA GLY A 125 16.22 -0.73 -3.26
C GLY A 125 15.41 -0.20 -2.07
N ARG A 126 16.11 0.45 -1.12
CA ARG A 126 15.51 1.01 0.09
C ARG A 126 14.39 2.04 -0.15
N PRO A 127 14.49 2.98 -1.13
CA PRO A 127 13.39 3.91 -1.40
C PRO A 127 12.08 3.21 -1.78
N PHE A 128 12.16 2.12 -2.57
CA PHE A 128 11.01 1.32 -2.97
C PHE A 128 10.42 0.55 -1.77
N LEU A 129 11.26 -0.05 -0.92
CA LEU A 129 10.83 -0.74 0.29
C LEU A 129 10.06 0.21 1.22
N GLU A 130 10.62 1.38 1.48
CA GLU A 130 10.03 2.34 2.41
C GLU A 130 8.79 3.03 1.84
N HIS A 131 8.69 3.21 0.52
CA HIS A 131 7.46 3.64 -0.17
C HIS A 131 6.35 2.61 0.01
N THR A 132 6.64 1.35 -0.32
CA THR A 132 5.69 0.24 -0.18
C THR A 132 5.20 0.08 1.25
N LEU A 133 6.10 0.19 2.25
CA LEU A 133 5.72 0.13 3.65
C LEU A 133 4.82 1.30 4.08
N ALA A 134 5.02 2.50 3.52
CA ALA A 134 4.17 3.64 3.82
C ALA A 134 2.75 3.46 3.27
N ILE A 135 2.60 2.84 2.10
CA ILE A 135 1.30 2.44 1.54
C ILE A 135 0.62 1.42 2.46
N ALA A 136 1.36 0.37 2.86
CA ALA A 136 0.85 -0.65 3.76
C ALA A 136 0.42 -0.08 5.12
N ASP A 137 1.19 0.85 5.69
CA ASP A 137 0.83 1.54 6.94
C ASP A 137 -0.50 2.28 6.81
N PHE A 138 -0.69 3.06 5.74
CA PHE A 138 -1.96 3.74 5.46
C PHE A 138 -3.14 2.75 5.37
N ALA A 139 -3.00 1.73 4.53
CA ALA A 139 -4.07 0.75 4.28
C ALA A 139 -4.45 -0.04 5.54
N ILE A 140 -3.46 -0.46 6.33
CA ILE A 140 -3.69 -1.22 7.56
C ILE A 140 -4.37 -0.34 8.61
N ARG A 141 -3.94 0.92 8.76
CA ARG A 141 -4.60 1.86 9.68
C ARG A 141 -6.05 2.10 9.29
N LEU A 142 -6.32 2.32 8.00
CA LEU A 142 -7.70 2.44 7.50
C LEU A 142 -8.53 1.19 7.83
N ALA A 143 -7.97 -0.01 7.62
CA ALA A 143 -8.64 -1.26 7.96
C ALA A 143 -8.84 -1.45 9.46
N VAL A 144 -7.94 -0.95 10.32
CA VAL A 144 -8.13 -0.91 11.78
C VAL A 144 -9.28 0.03 12.14
N ASP A 145 -9.26 1.26 11.63
CA ASP A 145 -10.28 2.27 11.91
C ASP A 145 -11.67 1.77 11.51
N VAL A 146 -11.81 1.23 10.30
CA VAL A 146 -13.10 0.71 9.81
C VAL A 146 -13.56 -0.50 10.62
N ARG A 147 -12.66 -1.37 11.11
CA ARG A 147 -13.05 -2.49 11.99
C ARG A 147 -13.71 -2.05 13.30
N THR A 148 -13.50 -0.80 13.73
CA THR A 148 -14.15 -0.24 14.92
C THR A 148 -15.55 0.36 14.64
N ARG A 149 -15.99 0.34 13.38
CA ARG A 149 -17.23 0.98 12.92
C ARG A 149 -18.12 -0.06 12.24
N SER A 150 -19.36 -0.19 12.71
CA SER A 150 -20.34 -1.10 12.11
C SER A 150 -21.12 -0.48 10.95
N ASP A 151 -21.05 0.84 10.80
CA ASP A 151 -21.76 1.64 9.81
C ASP A 151 -20.97 1.87 8.50
N ILE A 152 -19.73 1.37 8.44
CA ILE A 152 -18.82 1.56 7.30
C ILE A 152 -18.25 0.22 6.85
N GLU A 153 -18.30 -0.03 5.55
CA GLU A 153 -17.72 -1.21 4.92
C GLU A 153 -16.51 -0.83 4.05
N LEU A 154 -15.33 -1.35 4.40
CA LEU A 154 -14.14 -1.19 3.58
C LEU A 154 -14.13 -2.20 2.42
N SER A 155 -13.74 -1.74 1.24
CA SER A 155 -13.53 -2.57 0.07
C SER A 155 -12.24 -2.17 -0.62
N ASP A 156 -11.23 -3.02 -0.51
CA ASP A 156 -9.91 -2.85 -1.10
C ASP A 156 -9.41 -4.19 -1.69
N GLY A 157 -8.22 -4.16 -2.31
CA GLY A 157 -7.58 -5.37 -2.85
C GLY A 157 -8.53 -6.21 -3.73
N ASN A 158 -8.66 -7.50 -3.41
CA ASN A 158 -9.54 -8.41 -4.16
C ASN A 158 -11.03 -8.04 -4.06
N ALA A 159 -11.48 -7.49 -2.92
CA ALA A 159 -12.88 -7.08 -2.75
C ALA A 159 -13.23 -5.85 -3.62
N LEU A 160 -12.24 -4.99 -3.90
CA LEU A 160 -12.40 -3.90 -4.86
C LEU A 160 -12.32 -4.40 -6.30
N LEU A 161 -11.36 -5.28 -6.61
CA LEU A 161 -11.21 -5.89 -7.94
C LEU A 161 -12.50 -6.59 -8.37
N ALA A 162 -13.14 -7.36 -7.49
CA ALA A 162 -14.39 -8.08 -7.78
C ALA A 162 -15.57 -7.17 -8.19
N ARG A 163 -15.44 -5.85 -8.06
CA ARG A 163 -16.45 -4.86 -8.47
C ARG A 163 -16.12 -4.12 -9.77
N LEU A 164 -14.93 -4.35 -10.34
CA LEU A 164 -14.53 -3.71 -11.58
C LEU A 164 -15.28 -4.31 -12.79
N PRO A 165 -15.48 -3.52 -13.86
CA PRO A 165 -15.95 -4.04 -15.14
C PRO A 165 -15.09 -5.22 -15.65
N PRO A 166 -15.68 -6.22 -16.32
CA PRO A 166 -14.93 -7.33 -16.91
C PRO A 166 -13.77 -6.88 -17.81
N SER A 167 -14.01 -5.86 -18.65
CA SER A 167 -12.99 -5.28 -19.53
C SER A 167 -11.78 -4.71 -18.79
N THR A 168 -11.98 -4.19 -17.57
CA THR A 168 -10.89 -3.68 -16.73
C THR A 168 -10.19 -4.80 -15.97
N LEU A 169 -10.92 -5.84 -15.57
CA LEU A 169 -10.35 -7.02 -14.91
C LEU A 169 -9.41 -7.82 -15.81
N GLU A 170 -9.70 -7.88 -17.11
CA GLU A 170 -8.84 -8.53 -18.11
C GLU A 170 -7.52 -7.77 -18.36
N MET A 171 -7.40 -6.53 -17.89
CA MET A 171 -6.16 -5.77 -18.03
C MET A 171 -5.06 -6.35 -17.12
N PRO A 172 -3.79 -6.42 -17.58
CA PRO A 172 -2.68 -6.89 -16.74
C PRO A 172 -2.50 -6.12 -15.42
N LYS A 173 -2.91 -4.85 -15.42
CA LYS A 173 -2.91 -3.95 -14.26
C LYS A 173 -4.19 -3.12 -14.26
N PRO A 174 -5.27 -3.59 -13.60
CA PRO A 174 -6.60 -2.95 -13.65
C PRO A 174 -6.63 -1.48 -13.19
N PHE A 175 -5.68 -1.07 -12.34
CA PHE A 175 -5.58 0.31 -11.85
C PHE A 175 -4.49 1.14 -12.56
N ARG A 176 -3.83 0.62 -13.59
CA ARG A 176 -2.88 1.40 -14.39
C ARG A 176 -3.54 1.86 -15.67
N PHE A 177 -3.65 3.17 -15.84
CA PHE A 177 -4.34 3.78 -16.98
C PHE A 177 -3.54 4.94 -17.57
N SER A 178 -3.84 5.28 -18.82
CA SER A 178 -3.19 6.37 -19.55
C SER A 178 -4.22 7.43 -19.90
N VAL A 179 -3.93 8.67 -19.54
CA VAL A 179 -4.81 9.82 -19.79
C VAL A 179 -4.16 10.79 -20.76
N PRO A 180 -4.85 11.20 -21.84
CA PRO A 180 -4.36 12.23 -22.75
C PRO A 180 -4.58 13.61 -22.12
N VAL A 181 -3.49 14.31 -21.81
CA VAL A 181 -3.50 15.63 -21.18
C VAL A 181 -2.96 16.66 -22.16
N ILE A 182 -3.58 17.84 -22.20
CA ILE A 182 -3.03 19.01 -22.89
C ILE A 182 -2.64 20.03 -21.82
N LEU A 183 -1.35 20.39 -21.77
CA LEU A 183 -0.85 21.47 -20.92
C LEU A 183 -0.08 22.46 -21.79
N ASN A 184 -0.42 23.75 -21.69
CA ASN A 184 0.22 24.83 -22.45
C ASN A 184 0.30 24.54 -23.97
N GLY A 185 -0.77 23.96 -24.53
CA GLY A 185 -0.86 23.59 -25.96
C GLY A 185 -0.09 22.32 -26.35
N THR A 186 0.66 21.69 -25.45
CA THR A 186 1.39 20.44 -25.71
C THR A 186 0.59 19.23 -25.25
N ARG A 187 0.46 18.22 -26.12
CA ARG A 187 -0.22 16.97 -25.81
C ARG A 187 0.74 15.98 -25.14
N HIS A 188 0.32 15.42 -24.02
CA HIS A 188 1.00 14.37 -23.28
C HIS A 188 0.06 13.16 -23.13
N VAL A 189 0.62 11.95 -23.06
CA VAL A 189 -0.11 10.77 -22.59
C VAL A 189 0.53 10.34 -21.27
N ILE A 190 -0.20 10.55 -20.18
CA ILE A 190 0.34 10.31 -18.83
C ILE A 190 -0.19 8.98 -18.33
N GLY A 191 0.72 8.02 -18.15
CA GLY A 191 0.44 6.80 -17.40
C GLY A 191 0.40 7.08 -15.90
N ILE A 192 -0.65 6.61 -15.23
CA ILE A 192 -0.84 6.74 -13.79
C ILE A 192 -1.33 5.41 -13.20
N GLU A 193 -0.88 5.13 -12.00
CA GLU A 193 -1.21 3.94 -11.21
C GLU A 193 -1.26 4.43 -9.76
N PRO A 194 -2.44 4.43 -9.10
CA PRO A 194 -2.55 4.89 -7.72
C PRO A 194 -1.71 3.99 -6.81
N ASP A 195 -1.13 4.57 -5.76
CA ASP A 195 -0.40 3.81 -4.74
C ASP A 195 -1.35 2.87 -3.98
N TYR A 196 -2.59 3.31 -3.76
CA TYR A 196 -3.67 2.49 -3.21
C TYR A 196 -5.04 2.90 -3.76
N ALA A 197 -5.99 1.97 -3.78
CA ALA A 197 -7.38 2.23 -4.15
C ALA A 197 -8.31 1.49 -3.19
N PHE A 198 -9.38 2.16 -2.76
CA PHE A 198 -10.41 1.58 -1.91
C PHE A 198 -11.76 2.27 -2.09
N SER A 199 -12.82 1.60 -1.64
CA SER A 199 -14.15 2.18 -1.48
C SER A 199 -14.63 2.02 -0.05
N LEU A 200 -15.38 3.00 0.43
CA LEU A 200 -16.15 2.92 1.67
C LEU A 200 -17.63 2.82 1.31
N GLY A 201 -18.28 1.76 1.76
CA GLY A 201 -19.73 1.60 1.71
C GLY A 201 -20.38 2.12 2.99
N PHE A 202 -21.52 2.77 2.86
CA PHE A 202 -22.32 3.29 3.96
C PHE A 202 -23.72 2.70 3.83
N PRO A 203 -23.97 1.50 4.42
CA PRO A 203 -25.18 0.73 4.16
C PRO A 203 -26.47 1.50 4.49
N GLU A 204 -26.49 2.22 5.62
CA GLU A 204 -27.65 3.01 6.05
C GLU A 204 -27.98 4.14 5.08
N LEU A 205 -26.96 4.78 4.52
CA LEU A 205 -27.12 5.88 3.55
C LEU A 205 -27.35 5.38 2.13
N ARG A 206 -27.19 4.07 1.86
CA ARG A 206 -27.12 3.46 0.52
C ARG A 206 -26.12 4.19 -0.38
N GLN A 207 -25.02 4.64 0.20
CA GLN A 207 -23.99 5.42 -0.48
C GLN A 207 -22.67 4.67 -0.50
N ARG A 208 -21.83 5.06 -1.46
CA ARG A 208 -20.46 4.59 -1.58
C ARG A 208 -19.58 5.75 -2.00
N ALA A 209 -18.44 5.88 -1.35
CA ALA A 209 -17.38 6.78 -1.75
C ALA A 209 -16.17 5.98 -2.22
N ASN A 210 -15.51 6.44 -3.28
CA ASN A 210 -14.35 5.77 -3.89
C ASN A 210 -13.13 6.67 -3.80
N TYR A 211 -11.99 6.06 -3.52
CA TYR A 211 -10.76 6.79 -3.23
C TYR A 211 -9.57 6.17 -3.94
N PHE A 212 -8.78 7.03 -4.56
CA PHE A 212 -7.38 6.74 -4.86
C PHE A 212 -6.50 7.38 -3.79
N VAL A 213 -5.32 6.79 -3.55
CA VAL A 213 -4.34 7.29 -2.59
C VAL A 213 -3.00 7.42 -3.26
N GLU A 214 -2.32 8.51 -2.95
CA GLU A 214 -0.94 8.81 -3.33
C GLU A 214 -0.14 9.07 -2.05
N VAL A 215 0.84 8.23 -1.77
CA VAL A 215 1.69 8.36 -0.58
C VAL A 215 3.02 8.97 -0.98
N ASP A 216 3.11 10.30 -0.94
CA ASP A 216 4.35 10.97 -1.24
C ASP A 216 5.39 10.84 -0.11
N ARG A 217 6.64 10.64 -0.53
CA ARG A 217 7.81 10.50 0.36
C ARG A 217 8.81 11.64 0.23
N GLY A 218 8.46 12.74 -0.44
CA GLY A 218 9.40 13.83 -0.70
C GLY A 218 10.44 13.52 -1.78
N THR A 219 10.29 12.44 -2.55
CA THR A 219 11.28 11.99 -3.53
C THR A 219 11.13 12.62 -4.91
N MET A 220 10.02 13.31 -5.17
CA MET A 220 9.78 14.06 -6.41
C MET A 220 9.43 15.52 -6.10
N PRO A 221 9.74 16.46 -7.02
CA PRO A 221 9.32 17.84 -6.84
C PRO A 221 7.79 17.97 -6.94
N VAL A 222 7.25 19.02 -6.32
CA VAL A 222 5.82 19.33 -6.45
C VAL A 222 5.50 19.71 -7.89
N GLU A 223 6.30 20.59 -8.48
CA GLU A 223 6.13 21.10 -9.84
C GLU A 223 7.40 20.88 -10.69
N ARG A 224 7.20 20.84 -12.01
CA ARG A 224 8.25 20.89 -13.04
C ARG A 224 7.75 21.81 -14.15
N ALA A 225 8.68 22.28 -15.00
CA ALA A 225 8.34 23.14 -16.13
C ALA A 225 7.44 22.45 -17.16
N ASP A 226 7.54 21.12 -17.29
CA ASP A 226 6.74 20.29 -18.17
C ASP A 226 6.19 19.04 -17.46
N LEU A 227 5.40 18.24 -18.19
CA LEU A 227 4.84 16.97 -17.74
C LEU A 227 5.64 15.74 -18.21
N ALA A 228 6.84 15.93 -18.76
CA ALA A 228 7.69 14.83 -19.21
C ALA A 228 8.32 14.12 -18.00
N GLY A 229 8.78 14.88 -17.02
CA GLY A 229 9.34 14.35 -15.77
C GLY A 229 8.30 14.06 -14.69
N SER A 230 8.59 13.13 -13.77
CA SER A 230 7.75 12.87 -12.60
C SER A 230 7.68 14.08 -11.66
N SER A 231 6.45 14.48 -11.31
CA SER A 231 6.14 15.51 -10.33
C SER A 231 4.76 15.24 -9.72
N ILE A 232 4.44 15.90 -8.61
CA ILE A 232 3.10 15.83 -8.03
C ILE A 232 2.07 16.45 -8.97
N LEU A 233 2.38 17.61 -9.55
CA LEU A 233 1.53 18.26 -10.55
C LEU A 233 1.18 17.34 -11.71
N ARG A 234 2.13 16.53 -12.21
CA ARG A 234 1.88 15.55 -13.26
C ARG A 234 0.81 14.52 -12.87
N LYS A 235 0.81 14.05 -11.61
CA LYS A 235 -0.23 13.15 -11.10
C LYS A 235 -1.57 13.87 -10.94
N LEU A 236 -1.55 15.07 -10.37
CA LEU A 236 -2.75 15.89 -10.17
C LEU A 236 -3.48 16.18 -11.49
N VAL A 237 -2.76 16.64 -12.51
CA VAL A 237 -3.34 16.91 -13.84
C VAL A 237 -3.90 15.62 -14.47
N ALA A 238 -3.22 14.49 -14.30
CA ALA A 238 -3.68 13.20 -14.82
C ALA A 238 -4.97 12.71 -14.13
N TYR A 239 -5.06 12.77 -12.81
CA TYR A 239 -6.31 12.43 -12.09
C TYR A 239 -7.46 13.39 -12.43
N ARG A 240 -7.16 14.68 -12.58
CA ARG A 240 -8.16 15.65 -13.04
C ARG A 240 -8.70 15.26 -14.40
N GLU A 241 -7.84 14.88 -15.34
CA GLU A 241 -8.27 14.48 -16.68
C GLU A 241 -9.05 13.16 -16.67
N LEU A 242 -8.64 12.19 -15.84
CA LEU A 242 -9.41 10.97 -15.58
C LEU A 242 -10.84 11.28 -15.11
N TRP A 243 -10.98 12.30 -14.26
CA TRP A 243 -12.26 12.76 -13.75
C TRP A 243 -13.08 13.49 -14.83
N ARG A 244 -12.51 14.55 -15.45
CA ARG A 244 -13.20 15.42 -16.42
C ARG A 244 -13.66 14.68 -17.68
N SER A 245 -12.87 13.72 -18.16
CA SER A 245 -13.21 12.91 -19.34
C SER A 245 -14.27 11.84 -19.06
N GLY A 246 -14.62 11.59 -17.80
CA GLY A 246 -15.51 10.48 -17.42
C GLY A 246 -14.87 9.08 -17.55
N LEU A 247 -13.57 9.00 -17.87
CA LEU A 247 -12.88 7.73 -18.09
C LEU A 247 -12.94 6.82 -16.85
N HIS A 248 -12.90 7.39 -15.64
CA HIS A 248 -13.08 6.64 -14.39
C HIS A 248 -14.40 5.84 -14.33
N SER A 249 -15.50 6.36 -14.90
CA SER A 249 -16.77 5.64 -14.92
C SER A 249 -16.71 4.42 -15.81
N SER A 250 -16.03 4.51 -16.96
CA SER A 250 -15.84 3.36 -17.86
C SER A 250 -14.86 2.32 -17.29
N LEU A 251 -13.80 2.76 -16.61
CA LEU A 251 -12.77 1.88 -16.07
C LEU A 251 -13.20 1.20 -14.77
N PHE A 252 -13.93 1.91 -13.89
CA PHE A 252 -14.16 1.45 -12.53
C PHE A 252 -15.64 1.33 -12.15
N SER A 253 -16.56 1.69 -13.06
CA SER A 253 -17.99 1.86 -12.73
C SER A 253 -18.22 2.86 -11.59
N TRP A 254 -17.28 3.78 -11.37
CA TRP A 254 -17.36 4.79 -10.33
C TRP A 254 -18.05 6.04 -10.86
N ARG A 255 -19.11 6.49 -10.19
CA ARG A 255 -19.77 7.77 -10.49
C ARG A 255 -18.86 8.97 -10.18
N ASN A 256 -18.08 8.85 -9.12
CA ASN A 256 -17.12 9.86 -8.69
C ASN A 256 -16.04 9.19 -7.82
N PHE A 257 -14.94 9.91 -7.60
CA PHE A 257 -13.87 9.52 -6.69
C PHE A 257 -13.16 10.75 -6.11
N HIS A 258 -12.41 10.53 -5.03
CA HIS A 258 -11.47 11.50 -4.48
C HIS A 258 -10.05 10.93 -4.49
N VAL A 259 -9.06 11.80 -4.53
CA VAL A 259 -7.64 11.42 -4.45
C VAL A 259 -7.08 11.94 -3.13
N LEU A 260 -6.71 11.02 -2.26
CA LEU A 260 -6.09 11.29 -0.97
C LEU A 260 -4.58 11.38 -1.17
N ILE A 261 -3.99 12.53 -0.86
CA ILE A 261 -2.55 12.78 -0.98
C ILE A 261 -1.98 12.86 0.43
N VAL A 262 -1.20 11.85 0.78
CA VAL A 262 -0.50 11.74 2.06
C VAL A 262 0.96 12.08 1.84
N THR A 263 1.46 13.13 2.47
CA THR A 263 2.85 13.58 2.30
C THR A 263 3.62 13.63 3.61
N THR A 264 4.87 14.07 3.57
CA THR A 264 5.79 14.02 4.72
C THR A 264 5.42 14.99 5.84
N GLU A 265 5.18 16.26 5.50
CA GLU A 265 5.02 17.35 6.45
C GLU A 265 3.94 18.33 6.00
N ILE A 266 3.38 19.08 6.94
CA ILE A 266 2.29 20.05 6.74
C ILE A 266 2.66 21.07 5.65
N GLU A 267 3.87 21.61 5.66
CA GLU A 267 4.30 22.61 4.67
C GLU A 267 4.36 22.04 3.25
N ARG A 268 4.74 20.77 3.11
CA ARG A 268 4.72 20.09 1.82
C ARG A 268 3.29 19.85 1.34
N ALA A 269 2.37 19.51 2.24
CA ALA A 269 0.95 19.37 1.92
C ALA A 269 0.35 20.70 1.45
N LYS A 270 0.67 21.80 2.13
CA LYS A 270 0.26 23.17 1.73
C LYS A 270 0.79 23.53 0.35
N HIS A 271 2.07 23.28 0.08
CA HIS A 271 2.66 23.56 -1.23
C HIS A 271 2.00 22.74 -2.36
N MET A 272 1.72 21.45 -2.13
CA MET A 272 0.98 20.63 -3.11
C MET A 272 -0.44 21.15 -3.35
N ARG A 273 -1.12 21.60 -2.29
CA ARG A 273 -2.46 22.18 -2.38
C ARG A 273 -2.47 23.49 -3.16
N GLU A 274 -1.53 24.38 -2.88
CA GLU A 274 -1.38 25.65 -3.59
C GLU A 274 -1.04 25.44 -5.06
N SER A 275 -0.19 24.44 -5.37
CA SER A 275 0.09 23.99 -6.73
C SER A 275 -1.18 23.52 -7.45
N ALA A 276 -1.95 22.64 -6.80
CA ALA A 276 -3.22 22.16 -7.34
C ALA A 276 -4.19 23.32 -7.61
N LEU A 277 -4.33 24.25 -6.67
CA LEU A 277 -5.22 25.40 -6.82
C LEU A 277 -4.78 26.30 -7.99
N ARG A 278 -3.47 26.57 -8.12
CA ARG A 278 -2.90 27.44 -9.16
C ARG A 278 -3.12 26.86 -10.56
N HIS A 279 -2.94 25.55 -10.74
CA HIS A 279 -2.96 24.91 -12.05
C HIS A 279 -4.32 24.32 -12.44
N LEU A 280 -5.13 23.92 -11.47
CA LEU A 280 -6.40 23.24 -11.72
C LEU A 280 -7.62 24.15 -11.50
N GLY A 281 -7.46 25.21 -10.69
CA GLY A 281 -8.55 26.11 -10.32
C GLY A 281 -9.45 25.54 -9.21
N SER A 282 -10.46 26.31 -8.82
CA SER A 282 -11.36 25.97 -7.70
C SER A 282 -12.50 25.02 -8.07
N THR A 283 -12.85 24.89 -9.34
CA THR A 283 -13.95 24.02 -9.81
C THR A 283 -13.72 22.55 -9.44
N ASP A 284 -12.46 22.13 -9.42
CA ASP A 284 -12.06 20.74 -9.15
C ASP A 284 -11.54 20.58 -7.72
N ALA A 285 -11.81 21.55 -6.85
CA ALA A 285 -11.14 21.63 -5.55
C ALA A 285 -11.49 20.47 -4.61
N SER A 286 -12.65 19.86 -4.81
CA SER A 286 -13.10 18.70 -4.05
C SER A 286 -12.46 17.38 -4.50
N LEU A 287 -11.71 17.34 -5.61
CA LEU A 287 -11.11 16.11 -6.12
C LEU A 287 -9.90 15.65 -5.29
N PHE A 288 -9.04 16.58 -4.83
CA PHE A 288 -7.79 16.27 -4.12
C PHE A 288 -7.85 16.71 -2.67
N TRP A 289 -7.58 15.76 -1.76
CA TRP A 289 -7.57 15.98 -0.32
C TRP A 289 -6.18 15.67 0.24
N PHE A 290 -5.65 16.55 1.08
CA PHE A 290 -4.26 16.54 1.52
C PHE A 290 -4.18 16.28 3.03
N ALA A 291 -3.17 15.51 3.41
CA ALA A 291 -2.78 15.26 4.80
C ALA A 291 -1.27 15.04 4.90
N ASP A 292 -0.69 15.36 6.06
CA ASP A 292 0.66 14.92 6.38
C ASP A 292 0.65 13.60 7.17
N ARG A 293 1.77 12.87 7.08
CA ARG A 293 1.92 11.55 7.69
C ARG A 293 1.84 11.61 9.21
N SER A 294 2.33 12.67 9.86
CA SER A 294 2.32 12.77 11.31
C SER A 294 0.90 12.93 11.84
N ALA A 295 0.07 13.75 11.20
CA ALA A 295 -1.33 13.91 11.59
C ALA A 295 -2.13 12.62 11.41
N LEU A 296 -1.93 11.91 10.29
CA LEU A 296 -2.54 10.59 10.07
C LEU A 296 -2.02 9.53 11.03
N ALA A 297 -0.74 9.63 11.44
CA ALA A 297 -0.16 8.70 12.39
C ALA A 297 -0.86 8.76 13.75
N SER A 298 -1.32 9.94 14.16
CA SER A 298 -1.98 10.18 15.44
C SER A 298 -3.48 9.88 15.42
N ALA A 299 -4.20 10.27 14.35
CA ALA A 299 -5.66 10.17 14.31
C ALA A 299 -6.20 8.90 13.61
N GLY A 300 -5.42 8.31 12.69
CA GLY A 300 -5.92 7.30 11.75
C GLY A 300 -6.63 7.94 10.53
N PRO A 301 -6.65 7.28 9.36
CA PRO A 301 -7.25 7.81 8.14
C PRO A 301 -8.72 8.22 8.27
N LEU A 302 -9.51 7.49 9.07
CA LEU A 302 -10.96 7.70 9.15
C LEU A 302 -11.31 8.92 10.01
N ALA A 303 -10.65 9.09 11.16
CA ALA A 303 -10.91 10.19 12.09
C ALA A 303 -10.14 11.48 11.72
N HIS A 304 -9.20 11.40 10.79
CA HIS A 304 -8.45 12.56 10.34
C HIS A 304 -9.32 13.55 9.57
N THR A 305 -9.15 14.84 9.87
CA THR A 305 -9.75 15.93 9.09
C THR A 305 -8.85 16.26 7.91
N TRP A 306 -9.27 15.83 6.74
CA TRP A 306 -8.58 16.08 5.48
C TRP A 306 -8.80 17.51 5.00
N ILE A 307 -7.86 18.09 4.26
CA ILE A 307 -8.04 19.43 3.70
C ILE A 307 -8.08 19.35 2.18
N ASP A 308 -9.16 19.80 1.56
CA ASP A 308 -9.27 19.81 0.10
C ASP A 308 -8.45 20.93 -0.56
N THR A 309 -8.48 21.00 -1.89
CA THR A 309 -7.70 22.00 -2.64
C THR A 309 -8.11 23.44 -2.34
N ALA A 310 -9.38 23.66 -1.96
CA ALA A 310 -9.91 24.97 -1.58
C ALA A 310 -9.61 25.33 -0.11
N GLY A 311 -8.99 24.42 0.65
CA GLY A 311 -8.75 24.61 2.07
C GLY A 311 -9.94 24.24 2.96
N THR A 312 -10.95 23.57 2.40
CA THR A 312 -12.12 23.13 3.16
C THR A 312 -11.83 21.81 3.86
N SER A 313 -12.23 21.72 5.13
CA SER A 313 -12.16 20.48 5.91
C SER A 313 -13.10 19.42 5.32
N ARG A 314 -12.60 18.19 5.18
CA ARG A 314 -13.29 17.02 4.65
C ARG A 314 -13.08 15.83 5.59
N SER A 315 -14.02 14.90 5.53
CA SER A 315 -13.94 13.60 6.20
C SER A 315 -14.21 12.49 5.19
N ILE A 316 -13.49 11.38 5.32
CA ILE A 316 -13.75 10.18 4.50
C ILE A 316 -14.83 9.30 5.12
N SER A 317 -15.11 9.41 6.41
CA SER A 317 -16.35 8.89 7.00
C SER A 317 -17.43 9.94 6.82
N TYR A 318 -18.55 9.64 6.14
CA TYR A 318 -19.71 10.51 6.25
C TYR A 318 -20.09 10.59 7.73
N SER A 319 -19.87 11.75 8.32
CA SER A 319 -20.21 12.11 9.69
C SER A 319 -20.80 13.51 9.66
#